data_AF-A0A9N9NKP6-F1
#
_entry.id   AF-A0A9N9NKP6-F1
#
_cell.length_a   1.000
_cell.length_b   1.000
_cell.length_c   1.000
_cell.angle_alpha   90.00
_cell.angle_beta   90.00
_cell.angle_gamma   90.00
#
_symmetry.space_group_name_H-M   'P 1'
#
loop_
_entity.id
_entity.type
_entity.pdbx_description
1 polymer ?
#
loop_
_entity_poly.entity_id
_entity_poly.type
_entity_poly.pdbx_seq_one_letter_code
_entity_poly.pdbx_strand_id
1 'polypeptide(L)'
;VSLQPVEYYNKLPSEPNVEQVIVLEPLIATGGTAVAATSILKDWGIKSKIKFITVCASRQDFIKEYMFKNYILIDYSIVLLEFVGDAGDRLYDTPHV
;
A
#
# COMPACT_ATOMS: atom_id res chain seq x y z
N VAL A 1 17.24 -4.51 -11.66
CA VAL A 1 16.08 -4.69 -10.75
C VAL A 1 14.96 -3.82 -11.27
N SER A 2 13.76 -4.37 -11.45
CA SER A 2 12.59 -3.57 -11.86
C SER A 2 11.88 -3.02 -10.63
N LEU A 3 11.27 -1.83 -10.73
CA LEU A 3 10.42 -1.26 -9.67
C LEU A 3 8.97 -1.79 -9.74
N GLN A 4 8.75 -2.89 -10.46
CA GLN A 4 7.42 -3.49 -10.57
C GLN A 4 7.14 -4.34 -9.33
N PRO A 5 5.94 -4.22 -8.74
CA PRO A 5 5.54 -5.06 -7.62
C PRO A 5 5.50 -6.53 -8.04
N VAL A 6 5.98 -7.41 -7.16
CA VAL A 6 5.95 -8.86 -7.35
C VAL A 6 5.17 -9.48 -6.21
N GLU A 7 4.07 -10.17 -6.54
CA GLU A 7 3.33 -10.96 -5.57
C GLU A 7 4.12 -12.24 -5.28
N TYR A 8 4.41 -12.50 -4.00
CA TYR A 8 5.12 -13.70 -3.55
C TYR A 8 4.29 -14.57 -2.61
N TYR A 9 3.27 -14.01 -1.94
CA TYR A 9 2.42 -14.72 -1.01
C TYR A 9 1.05 -14.07 -0.86
N ASN A 10 0.00 -14.88 -0.79
CA ASN A 10 -1.37 -14.44 -0.55
C ASN A 10 -2.12 -15.49 0.29
N LYS A 11 -2.74 -15.04 1.37
CA LYS A 11 -3.51 -15.87 2.30
C LYS A 11 -4.87 -15.27 2.62
N LEU A 12 -5.47 -14.61 1.63
CA LEU A 12 -6.84 -14.15 1.76
C LEU A 12 -7.77 -15.36 2.04
N PRO A 13 -8.82 -15.17 2.86
CA PRO A 13 -9.85 -16.19 3.04
C PRO A 13 -10.45 -16.62 1.70
N SER A 14 -11.08 -17.80 1.64
CA SER A 14 -11.74 -18.25 0.40
C SER A 14 -12.85 -17.33 -0.06
N GLU A 15 -13.48 -16.57 0.85
CA GLU A 15 -14.60 -15.69 0.54
C GLU A 15 -14.42 -14.28 1.15
N PRO A 16 -14.76 -13.21 0.41
CA PRO A 16 -14.62 -11.82 0.83
C PRO A 16 -15.78 -11.35 1.72
N ASN A 17 -16.03 -12.05 2.84
CA ASN A 17 -17.08 -11.68 3.78
C ASN A 17 -16.61 -10.57 4.76
N VAL A 18 -16.30 -9.38 4.22
CA VAL A 18 -15.80 -8.23 4.99
C VAL A 18 -16.45 -6.92 4.55
N GLU A 19 -16.84 -6.10 5.52
CA GLU A 19 -17.46 -4.78 5.28
C GLU A 19 -16.44 -3.69 4.94
N GLN A 20 -15.17 -3.89 5.30
CA GLN A 20 -14.08 -2.96 5.03
C GLN A 20 -12.76 -3.72 4.97
N VAL A 21 -11.89 -3.32 4.04
CA VAL A 21 -10.50 -3.77 4.01
C VAL A 21 -9.59 -2.63 4.42
N ILE A 22 -8.61 -2.95 5.27
CA ILE A 22 -7.56 -2.03 5.68
C ILE A 22 -6.23 -2.61 5.20
N VAL A 23 -5.54 -1.88 4.34
CA VAL A 23 -4.19 -2.18 3.90
C VAL A 23 -3.22 -1.36 4.74
N LEU A 24 -2.28 -2.04 5.39
CA LEU A 24 -1.24 -1.42 6.20
C LEU A 24 0.05 -1.38 5.39
N GLU A 25 0.55 -0.18 5.10
CA GLU A 25 1.77 0.01 4.32
C GLU A 25 2.58 1.14 4.95
N PRO A 26 3.76 0.89 5.54
CA PRO A 26 4.56 1.95 6.17
C PRO A 26 4.91 3.09 5.21
N LEU A 27 5.20 2.82 3.93
CA LEU A 27 5.65 3.83 2.98
C LEU A 27 5.04 3.65 1.58
N ILE A 28 4.30 4.67 1.12
CA ILE A 28 3.80 4.73 -0.25
C ILE A 28 4.71 5.64 -1.09
N ALA A 29 5.70 5.06 -1.78
CA ALA A 29 6.69 5.80 -2.57
C ALA A 29 6.21 6.17 -3.99
N THR A 30 5.98 5.16 -4.85
CA THR A 30 5.45 5.35 -6.22
C THR A 30 3.97 4.96 -6.33
N GLY A 31 3.44 4.27 -5.33
CA GLY A 31 2.08 3.72 -5.34
C GLY A 31 1.91 2.38 -6.07
N GLY A 32 2.95 1.86 -6.74
CA GLY A 32 2.86 0.61 -7.51
C GLY A 32 2.36 -0.58 -6.67
N THR A 33 2.93 -0.79 -5.49
CA THR A 33 2.50 -1.84 -4.54
C THR A 33 1.05 -1.66 -4.11
N ALA A 34 0.64 -0.42 -3.81
CA ALA A 34 -0.73 -0.12 -3.39
C ALA A 34 -1.76 -0.41 -4.50
N VAL A 35 -1.41 -0.10 -5.75
CA VAL A 35 -2.25 -0.43 -6.91
C VAL A 35 -2.34 -1.95 -7.09
N ALA A 36 -1.21 -2.67 -7.03
CA ALA A 36 -1.20 -4.12 -7.15
C ALA A 36 -2.04 -4.79 -6.04
N ALA A 37 -1.87 -4.38 -4.78
CA ALA A 37 -2.66 -4.87 -3.66
C ALA A 37 -4.16 -4.59 -3.84
N THR A 38 -4.51 -3.40 -4.33
CA THR A 38 -5.91 -3.03 -4.64
C THR A 38 -6.50 -3.92 -5.72
N SER A 39 -5.75 -4.23 -6.78
CA SER A 39 -6.20 -5.13 -7.84
C SER A 39 -6.43 -6.55 -7.33
N ILE A 40 -5.47 -7.11 -6.57
CA ILE A 40 -5.59 -8.44 -5.94
C ILE A 40 -6.86 -8.51 -5.09
N LEU A 41 -7.11 -7.47 -4.28
CA LEU A 41 -8.28 -7.36 -3.44
C LEU A 41 -9.58 -7.28 -4.27
N LYS A 42 -9.62 -6.47 -5.34
CA LYS A 42 -10.79 -6.42 -6.24
C LYS A 42 -11.05 -7.77 -6.92
N ASP A 43 -10.00 -8.45 -7.37
CA ASP A 43 -10.08 -9.77 -7.99
C ASP A 43 -10.54 -10.86 -7.00
N TRP A 44 -10.17 -10.72 -5.72
CA TRP A 44 -10.70 -11.53 -4.63
C TRP A 44 -12.22 -11.33 -4.42
N GLY A 45 -12.80 -10.27 -4.97
CA GLY A 45 -14.25 -10.08 -5.05
C GLY A 45 -14.84 -9.15 -4.00
N ILE A 46 -14.02 -8.39 -3.26
CA ILE A 46 -14.56 -7.36 -2.36
C ILE A 46 -15.27 -6.25 -3.15
N LYS A 47 -16.47 -5.92 -2.67
CA LYS A 47 -17.30 -4.81 -3.16
C LYS A 47 -17.30 -3.63 -2.18
N SER A 48 -16.66 -3.80 -1.04
CA SER A 48 -16.57 -2.86 0.07
C SER A 48 -15.43 -1.84 -0.10
N LYS A 49 -15.35 -0.89 0.84
CA LYS A 49 -14.31 0.16 0.84
C LYS A 49 -12.95 -0.43 1.21
N ILE A 50 -11.92 -0.03 0.47
CA ILE A 50 -10.52 -0.29 0.79
C ILE A 50 -9.92 0.99 1.37
N LYS A 51 -9.35 0.92 2.57
CA LYS A 51 -8.62 2.02 3.20
C LYS A 51 -7.16 1.66 3.33
N PHE A 52 -6.30 2.65 3.16
CA PHE A 52 -4.87 2.49 3.37
C PHE A 52 -4.48 3.28 4.61
N ILE A 53 -3.71 2.66 5.49
CA ILE A 53 -3.09 3.33 6.62
C ILE A 53 -1.60 3.32 6.37
N THR A 54 -1.00 4.51 6.34
CA THR A 54 0.41 4.67 6.04
C THR A 54 1.07 5.69 6.94
N VAL A 55 2.35 5.48 7.22
CA VAL A 55 3.16 6.41 8.02
C VAL A 55 3.72 7.52 7.14
N CYS A 56 4.11 7.20 5.90
CA CYS A 56 4.72 8.14 4.98
C CYS A 56 4.23 7.92 3.55
N ALA A 57 4.01 9.00 2.81
CA ALA A 57 3.72 8.89 1.38
C ALA A 57 4.38 10.02 0.58
N SER A 58 4.82 9.69 -0.62
CA SER A 58 5.34 10.66 -1.57
C SER A 58 4.23 11.58 -2.09
N ARG A 59 4.59 12.84 -2.37
CA ARG A 59 3.66 13.86 -2.91
C ARG A 59 3.44 13.76 -4.43
N GLN A 60 3.86 12.68 -5.07
CA GLN A 60 3.73 12.46 -6.51
C GLN A 60 2.27 12.57 -6.98
N ASP A 61 2.07 13.19 -8.14
CA ASP A 61 0.74 13.44 -8.71
C ASP A 61 -0.03 12.14 -8.98
N PHE A 62 0.67 11.07 -9.36
CA PHE A 62 0.08 9.74 -9.54
C PHE A 62 -0.61 9.22 -8.28
N ILE A 63 0.04 9.34 -7.11
CA ILE A 63 -0.53 8.88 -5.83
C ILE A 63 -1.78 9.67 -5.52
N LYS A 64 -1.76 10.99 -5.72
CA LYS A 64 -2.94 11.82 -5.52
C LYS A 64 -4.06 11.41 -6.47
N GLU A 65 -3.80 11.40 -7.77
CA GLU A 65 -4.86 11.21 -8.75
C GLU A 65 -5.48 9.80 -8.66
N TYR A 66 -4.66 8.76 -8.52
CA TYR A 66 -5.15 7.39 -8.56
C TYR A 66 -5.79 6.92 -7.25
N MET A 67 -5.21 7.31 -6.10
CA MET A 67 -5.72 6.89 -4.79
C MET A 67 -7.00 7.66 -4.41
N PHE A 68 -7.07 8.96 -4.67
CA PHE A 68 -8.27 9.75 -4.35
C PHE A 68 -9.46 9.43 -5.28
N LYS A 69 -9.23 9.04 -6.55
CA LYS A 69 -10.31 8.64 -7.48
C LYS A 69 -10.91 7.26 -7.17
N ASN A 70 -10.15 6.34 -6.57
CA ASN A 70 -10.57 4.95 -6.32
C ASN A 70 -11.19 4.71 -4.92
N TYR A 71 -11.62 5.76 -4.22
CA TYR A 71 -12.15 5.69 -2.84
C TYR A 71 -11.18 5.09 -1.81
N ILE A 72 -9.88 5.13 -2.08
CA ILE A 72 -8.86 4.77 -1.11
C ILE A 72 -8.74 5.95 -0.13
N LEU A 73 -9.38 5.83 1.04
CA LEU A 73 -9.16 6.78 2.12
C LEU A 73 -7.80 6.47 2.73
N ILE A 74 -6.87 7.40 2.56
CA ILE A 74 -5.54 7.33 3.16
C ILE A 74 -5.56 8.24 4.38
N ASP A 75 -5.44 7.66 5.56
CA ASP A 75 -5.19 8.44 6.77
C ASP A 75 -3.68 8.68 6.85
N TYR A 76 -3.28 9.95 6.78
CA TYR A 76 -1.87 10.35 6.65
C TYR A 76 -1.36 10.97 7.95
N SER A 77 -0.20 10.49 8.41
CA SER A 77 0.74 11.34 9.14
C SER A 77 1.75 11.86 8.11
N ILE A 78 1.75 13.16 7.77
CA ILE A 78 2.75 13.68 6.83
C ILE A 78 4.09 13.79 7.57
N VAL A 79 4.98 12.83 7.36
CA VAL A 79 6.41 13.06 7.54
C VAL A 79 7.02 13.20 6.15
N LEU A 80 7.30 14.45 5.76
CA LEU A 80 8.20 14.75 4.64
C LEU A 80 9.53 14.07 4.95
N LEU A 81 9.94 13.05 4.20
CA LEU A 81 11.24 12.44 4.47
C LEU A 81 12.00 12.15 3.19
N GLU A 82 13.07 12.93 3.02
CA GLU A 82 14.24 12.58 2.22
C GLU A 82 15.08 11.47 2.89
N PHE A 83 14.70 10.99 4.09
CA PHE A 83 15.57 10.20 4.97
C PHE A 83 14.90 9.01 5.73
N VAL A 84 13.85 8.33 5.20
CA VAL A 84 13.36 7.08 5.88
C VAL A 84 14.36 5.94 5.68
N GLY A 85 15.02 5.88 4.52
CA GLY A 85 15.68 4.67 4.06
C GLY A 85 14.64 3.57 3.74
N ASP A 86 15.08 2.31 3.77
CA ASP A 86 14.19 1.18 3.61
C ASP A 86 13.38 0.94 4.91
N ALA A 87 12.05 1.02 4.83
CA ALA A 87 11.18 0.86 5.98
C ALA A 87 11.12 -0.59 6.49
N GLY A 88 11.27 -1.58 5.60
CA GLY A 88 11.27 -2.99 5.94
C GLY A 88 12.54 -3.35 6.72
N ASP A 89 13.71 -3.03 6.17
CA ASP A 89 14.99 -3.34 6.80
C ASP A 89 15.11 -2.70 8.19
N ARG A 90 14.62 -1.47 8.35
CA ARG A 90 14.65 -0.78 9.64
C ARG A 90 13.67 -1.36 10.65
N LEU A 91 12.53 -1.86 10.22
CA LEU A 91 11.53 -2.47 11.10
C LEU A 91 12.00 -3.83 11.62
N TYR A 92 12.67 -4.62 10.75
CA TYR A 92 13.08 -5.98 11.06
C TYR A 92 14.57 -6.12 11.41
N ASP A 93 15.32 -5.01 11.42
CA ASP A 93 16.77 -4.98 11.67
C ASP A 93 17.58 -5.85 10.70
N THR A 94 17.29 -5.71 9.40
CA THR A 94 17.92 -6.47 8.31
C THR A 94 18.58 -5.57 7.26
N PRO A 95 19.44 -4.61 7.63
CA PRO A 95 20.02 -3.68 6.67
C PRO A 95 20.83 -4.40 5.59
N HIS A 96 20.48 -4.14 4.33
CA HIS A 96 21.35 -4.52 3.22
C HIS A 96 22.58 -3.61 3.18
N VAL A 97 23.76 -4.20 3.39
CA VAL A 97 25.09 -3.56 3.14
C VAL A 97 25.41 -3.49 1.66
#